data_AF-A0A1Q6ZAF1-F1
#
_entry.id   AF-A0A1Q6ZAF1-F1
#
_cell.length_a   1.000
_cell.length_b   1.000
_cell.length_c   1.000
_cell.angle_alpha   90.00
_cell.angle_beta   90.00
_cell.angle_gamma   90.00
#
_symmetry.space_group_name_H-M   'P 1'
#
loop_
_entity.id
_entity.type
_entity.pdbx_description
1 polymer ?
#
loop_
_entity_poly.entity_id
_entity_poly.type
_entity_poly.pdbx_seq_one_letter_code
_entity_poly.pdbx_strand_id
1 'polypeptide(L)'
;MEENFPEDDPRNPAAIADNVGDNVGDEAGRGADLFESLTAENLGGMIIGLIVSIILFQGISSNNVYYVTMPLIVRSLGIVATFVGLAIAIYEKKFKNPIKPTRDGLLVASLVAAILLFIATWYVFGPSGLTTITGVTSADRALGAYALYGCMISGLVAGLLIVLYTEFYTGSEAKWVVTIAERSKSGPALTITSGTAVGMISSGLPVITVAIALLISFGLGEQFASLAGLNSFLGGVYGTTMATMGMLSTAGIVLTMDGLGPIVDNAGGIAEMSGAPPEIRDRIEPLDALGNTTKALTKGYAMGSAALASLLLFQAFVLEVARYQARLFDLNKITPPDAIALGNSLTGLGASLALNHPDVIIGALIGGMLPFLFSGTAINAVAVGAYRMVEEVRKQLREIPGLREGTARPDYARAVDISTRTALRLMVAPGAIPVVAPIIVGVFLGWAAVGALVVGATLSAIPLAIMMMWGGAAMDNAKKYIELGHLGGKNTETHAATVVGDTVGDPWKDTAGPSLHILIKLLNTISLVFIPIFLTAIVVFH
;
A
#
# COMPACT_ATOMS: atom_id res chain seq x y z
N MET A 1 22.07 -18.71 14.60
CA MET A 1 22.15 -20.01 13.88
C MET A 1 23.55 -20.61 13.96
N GLU A 2 24.56 -20.05 13.28
CA GLU A 2 25.91 -20.65 13.26
C GLU A 2 26.68 -20.50 14.58
N GLU A 3 26.61 -19.31 15.19
CA GLU A 3 27.41 -18.97 16.37
C GLU A 3 26.60 -18.96 17.69
N ASN A 4 25.29 -19.17 17.62
CA ASN A 4 24.36 -19.01 18.76
C ASN A 4 24.49 -17.68 19.50
N PHE A 5 24.80 -16.61 18.78
CA PHE A 5 24.70 -15.25 19.32
C PHE A 5 23.23 -14.87 19.53
N PRO A 6 22.93 -14.05 20.55
CA PRO A 6 21.70 -13.27 20.60
C PRO A 6 21.47 -12.49 19.31
N GLU A 7 20.20 -12.20 19.01
CA GLU A 7 19.80 -11.18 18.03
C GLU A 7 20.45 -9.84 18.43
N ASP A 8 20.95 -9.06 17.46
CA ASP A 8 21.67 -7.78 17.69
C ASP A 8 22.94 -7.82 18.55
N ASP A 9 23.57 -8.98 18.74
CA ASP A 9 24.81 -9.07 19.52
C ASP A 9 25.92 -8.15 18.96
N PRO A 10 26.59 -7.33 19.80
CA PRO A 10 27.61 -6.39 19.34
C PRO A 10 28.82 -7.06 18.68
N ARG A 11 29.03 -8.38 18.86
CA ARG A 11 30.09 -9.15 18.19
C ARG A 11 29.76 -9.43 16.73
N ASN A 12 28.50 -9.32 16.32
CA ASN A 12 28.08 -9.50 14.94
C ASN A 12 28.42 -8.24 14.11
N PRO A 13 29.31 -8.33 13.10
CA PRO A 13 29.67 -7.20 12.25
C PRO A 13 28.47 -6.60 11.47
N ALA A 14 27.39 -7.37 11.29
CA ALA A 14 26.21 -6.93 10.55
C ALA A 14 25.17 -6.17 11.40
N ALA A 15 25.24 -6.21 12.74
CA ALA A 15 24.19 -5.64 13.61
C ALA A 15 23.94 -4.13 13.36
N ILE A 16 25.01 -3.37 13.10
CA ILE A 16 24.88 -1.95 12.75
C ILE A 16 24.25 -1.75 11.37
N ALA A 17 24.59 -2.61 10.39
CA ALA A 17 24.00 -2.52 9.06
C ALA A 17 22.50 -2.86 9.08
N ASP A 18 22.09 -3.74 10.01
CA ASP A 18 20.70 -4.12 10.26
C ASP A 18 19.89 -2.94 10.82
N ASN A 19 20.34 -2.38 11.96
CA ASN A 19 19.68 -1.23 12.60
C ASN A 19 19.65 0.01 11.69
N VAL A 20 20.71 0.26 10.91
CA VAL A 20 20.70 1.31 9.87
C VAL A 20 19.70 0.97 8.76
N GLY A 21 19.59 -0.31 8.40
CA GLY A 21 18.63 -0.84 7.43
C GLY A 21 17.19 -0.52 7.81
N ASP A 22 16.80 -0.71 9.07
CA ASP A 22 15.46 -0.36 9.56
C ASP A 22 15.11 1.12 9.31
N ASN A 23 16.06 2.03 9.56
CA ASN A 23 15.85 3.46 9.35
C ASN A 23 15.81 3.84 7.86
N VAL A 24 16.62 3.18 7.02
CA VAL A 24 16.71 3.49 5.59
C VAL A 24 15.55 2.88 4.81
N GLY A 25 15.19 1.64 5.11
CA GLY A 25 14.11 0.90 4.46
C GLY A 25 12.76 1.20 5.09
N ASP A 26 12.58 0.77 6.33
CA ASP A 26 11.28 0.71 7.00
C ASP A 26 10.76 2.09 7.45
N GLU A 27 11.63 3.07 7.62
CA GLU A 27 11.24 4.47 7.89
C GLU A 27 11.32 5.33 6.62
N ALA A 28 12.51 5.57 6.07
CA ALA A 28 12.68 6.52 4.98
C ALA A 28 12.05 6.05 3.67
N GLY A 29 12.28 4.78 3.28
CA GLY A 29 11.65 4.17 2.11
C GLY A 29 10.13 4.15 2.24
N ARG A 30 9.64 3.82 3.43
CA ARG A 30 8.20 3.77 3.72
C ARG A 30 7.53 5.15 3.71
N GLY A 31 8.18 6.16 4.28
CA GLY A 31 7.69 7.54 4.21
C GLY A 31 7.57 8.05 2.77
N ALA A 32 8.57 7.75 1.91
CA ALA A 32 8.55 8.12 0.50
C ALA A 32 7.45 7.38 -0.29
N ASP A 33 7.28 6.09 -0.03
CA ASP A 33 6.22 5.26 -0.58
C ASP A 33 4.83 5.85 -0.31
N LEU A 34 4.55 6.15 0.96
CA LEU A 34 3.27 6.69 1.37
C LEU A 34 3.05 8.09 0.81
N PHE A 35 4.10 8.92 0.73
CA PHE A 35 4.01 10.23 0.07
C PHE A 35 3.59 10.12 -1.40
N GLU A 36 4.18 9.19 -2.15
CA GLU A 36 3.80 8.91 -3.55
C GLU A 36 2.34 8.48 -3.62
N SER A 37 1.96 7.52 -2.78
CA SER A 37 0.61 6.96 -2.71
C SER A 37 -0.46 8.05 -2.52
N LEU A 38 -0.27 8.88 -1.50
CA LEU A 38 -1.19 9.95 -1.14
C LEU A 38 -1.30 11.01 -2.25
N THR A 39 -0.18 11.33 -2.89
CA THR A 39 -0.12 12.34 -3.95
C THR A 39 -0.80 11.86 -5.22
N ALA A 40 -0.49 10.63 -5.67
CA ALA A 40 -1.07 10.04 -6.87
C ALA A 40 -2.60 9.91 -6.75
N GLU A 41 -3.09 9.43 -5.61
CA GLU A 41 -4.53 9.28 -5.35
C GLU A 41 -5.25 10.63 -5.32
N ASN A 42 -4.66 11.66 -4.71
CA ASN A 42 -5.25 12.99 -4.73
C ASN A 42 -5.32 13.54 -6.15
N LEU A 43 -4.24 13.42 -6.94
CA LEU A 43 -4.22 13.85 -8.33
C LEU A 43 -5.22 13.09 -9.20
N GLY A 44 -5.29 11.77 -9.09
CA GLY A 44 -6.28 10.94 -9.80
C GLY A 44 -7.71 11.34 -9.45
N GLY A 45 -8.01 11.54 -8.17
CA GLY A 45 -9.32 12.03 -7.72
C GLY A 45 -9.64 13.43 -8.24
N MET A 46 -8.65 14.33 -8.28
CA MET A 46 -8.81 15.68 -8.84
C MET A 46 -9.06 15.64 -10.35
N ILE A 47 -8.39 14.76 -11.10
CA ILE A 47 -8.62 14.57 -12.55
C ILE A 47 -10.05 14.09 -12.80
N ILE A 48 -10.54 13.11 -12.04
CA ILE A 48 -11.92 12.64 -12.16
C ILE A 48 -12.89 13.76 -11.79
N GLY A 49 -12.66 14.45 -10.68
CA GLY A 49 -13.48 15.59 -10.24
C GLY A 49 -13.51 16.73 -11.25
N LEU A 50 -12.41 16.97 -11.96
CA LEU A 50 -12.32 17.91 -13.08
C LEU A 50 -13.25 17.49 -14.22
N ILE A 51 -13.19 16.24 -14.67
CA ILE A 51 -14.03 15.74 -15.76
C ILE A 51 -15.51 15.79 -15.40
N VAL A 52 -15.87 15.39 -14.18
CA VAL A 52 -17.22 15.53 -13.64
C VAL A 52 -17.67 16.99 -13.65
N SER A 53 -16.79 17.91 -13.23
CA SER A 53 -17.10 19.35 -13.20
C SER A 53 -17.34 19.93 -14.60
N ILE A 54 -16.51 19.54 -15.58
CA ILE A 54 -16.68 19.95 -16.99
C ILE A 54 -18.02 19.50 -17.54
N ILE A 55 -18.42 18.24 -17.31
CA ILE A 55 -19.67 17.70 -17.84
C ILE A 55 -20.90 18.32 -17.16
N LEU A 56 -20.88 18.48 -15.83
CA LEU A 56 -22.04 19.00 -15.09
C LEU A 56 -22.22 20.52 -15.24
N PHE A 57 -21.12 21.27 -15.30
CA PHE A 57 -21.15 22.73 -15.18
C PHE A 57 -20.60 23.46 -16.40
N GLN A 58 -20.17 22.75 -17.44
CA GLN A 58 -19.62 23.33 -18.67
C GLN A 58 -18.38 24.21 -18.42
N GLY A 59 -17.60 23.90 -17.38
CA GLY A 59 -16.37 24.61 -17.04
C GLY A 59 -16.02 24.54 -15.55
N ILE A 60 -14.93 25.20 -15.15
CA ILE A 60 -14.52 25.33 -13.76
C ILE A 60 -14.81 26.75 -13.27
N SER A 61 -15.46 26.87 -12.11
CA SER A 61 -15.81 28.12 -11.45
C SER A 61 -15.56 28.00 -9.94
N SER A 62 -15.59 29.13 -9.22
CA SER A 62 -15.45 29.15 -7.76
C SER A 62 -16.48 28.28 -7.03
N ASN A 63 -17.64 28.02 -7.65
CA ASN A 63 -18.72 27.29 -7.02
C ASN A 63 -18.64 25.77 -7.25
N ASN A 64 -17.94 25.30 -8.30
CA ASN A 64 -17.83 23.87 -8.62
C ASN A 64 -16.42 23.30 -8.39
N VAL A 65 -15.45 24.15 -8.03
CA VAL A 65 -14.07 23.75 -7.72
C VAL A 65 -13.99 22.67 -6.63
N TYR A 66 -15.00 22.59 -5.76
CA TYR A 66 -15.08 21.59 -4.70
C TYR A 66 -15.21 20.15 -5.20
N TYR A 67 -15.70 19.91 -6.42
CA TYR A 67 -15.64 18.57 -7.04
C TYR A 67 -14.20 18.16 -7.32
N VAL A 68 -13.37 19.12 -7.72
CA VAL A 68 -11.95 18.91 -7.99
C VAL A 68 -11.18 18.80 -6.67
N THR A 69 -11.42 19.69 -5.71
CA THR A 69 -10.63 19.78 -4.47
C THR A 69 -11.13 18.87 -3.34
N MET A 70 -12.20 18.10 -3.54
CA MET A 70 -12.73 17.18 -2.51
C MET A 70 -11.67 16.23 -1.93
N PRO A 71 -10.78 15.62 -2.73
CA PRO A 71 -9.66 14.84 -2.20
C PRO A 71 -8.84 15.60 -1.15
N LEU A 72 -8.49 16.86 -1.42
CA LEU A 72 -7.69 17.71 -0.51
C LEU A 72 -8.44 18.07 0.77
N ILE A 73 -9.76 18.30 0.67
CA ILE A 73 -10.63 18.56 1.82
C ILE A 73 -10.66 17.33 2.74
N VAL A 74 -10.89 16.15 2.16
CA VAL A 74 -10.90 14.88 2.90
C VAL A 74 -9.56 14.65 3.61
N ARG A 75 -8.43 14.92 2.95
CA ARG A 75 -7.11 14.80 3.60
C ARG A 75 -6.91 15.76 4.75
N SER A 76 -7.31 17.01 4.57
CA SER A 76 -7.18 18.02 5.62
C SER A 76 -7.98 17.63 6.88
N LEU A 77 -9.18 17.08 6.69
CA LEU A 77 -10.00 16.56 7.79
C LEU A 77 -9.45 15.27 8.39
N GLY A 78 -8.85 14.40 7.58
CA GLY A 78 -8.16 13.20 8.05
C GLY A 78 -6.98 13.50 8.97
N ILE A 79 -6.25 14.59 8.74
CA ILE A 79 -5.19 15.07 9.65
C ILE A 79 -5.78 15.44 11.01
N VAL A 80 -6.90 16.16 11.03
CA VAL A 80 -7.60 16.51 12.28
C VAL A 80 -8.03 15.24 13.03
N ALA A 81 -8.64 14.29 12.32
CA ALA A 81 -9.04 13.01 12.89
C ALA A 81 -7.85 12.22 13.46
N THR A 82 -6.70 12.25 12.77
CA THR A 82 -5.45 11.63 13.21
C THR A 82 -4.96 12.23 14.54
N PHE A 83 -4.95 13.55 14.68
CA PHE A 83 -4.54 14.19 15.95
C PHE A 83 -5.43 13.80 17.12
N VAL A 84 -6.74 13.69 16.91
CA VAL A 84 -7.68 13.26 17.97
C VAL A 84 -7.43 11.79 18.35
N GLY A 85 -7.28 10.90 17.36
CA GLY A 85 -6.96 9.49 17.63
C GLY A 85 -5.61 9.32 18.35
N LEU A 86 -4.60 10.08 17.94
CA LEU A 86 -3.28 10.08 18.59
C LEU A 86 -3.36 10.56 20.04
N ALA A 87 -4.14 11.60 20.32
CA ALA A 87 -4.33 12.07 21.69
C ALA A 87 -4.86 10.95 22.60
N ILE A 88 -5.87 10.19 22.13
CA ILE A 88 -6.41 9.03 22.88
C ILE A 88 -5.34 7.96 23.11
N ALA A 89 -4.58 7.59 22.07
CA ALA A 89 -3.51 6.62 22.19
C ALA A 89 -2.45 7.04 23.23
N ILE A 90 -2.07 8.31 23.28
CA ILE A 90 -1.10 8.86 24.24
C ILE A 90 -1.65 8.89 25.68
N TYR A 91 -2.96 9.12 25.85
CA TYR A 91 -3.59 9.14 27.17
C TYR A 91 -3.65 7.74 27.82
N GLU A 92 -3.65 6.65 27.03
CA GLU A 92 -3.68 5.28 27.54
C GLU A 92 -2.29 4.81 28.01
N LYS A 93 -1.89 5.23 29.22
CA LYS A 93 -0.56 4.92 29.80
C LYS A 93 -0.43 3.53 30.42
N LYS A 94 -1.52 2.78 30.57
CA LYS A 94 -1.55 1.46 31.23
C LYS A 94 -2.34 0.48 30.37
N PHE A 95 -1.65 -0.45 29.74
CA PHE A 95 -2.22 -1.48 28.89
C PHE A 95 -1.53 -2.82 29.14
N LYS A 96 -2.29 -3.92 29.04
CA LYS A 96 -1.73 -5.28 29.08
C LYS A 96 -1.31 -5.78 27.70
N ASN A 97 -2.10 -5.41 26.68
CA ASN A 97 -1.79 -5.72 25.29
C ASN A 97 -1.17 -4.46 24.63
N PRO A 98 0.08 -4.53 24.16
CA PRO A 98 0.75 -3.43 23.49
C PRO A 98 0.00 -2.79 22.31
N ILE A 99 -0.84 -3.55 21.58
CA ILE A 99 -1.57 -3.02 20.41
C ILE A 99 -2.77 -2.14 20.77
N LYS A 100 -3.23 -2.23 22.03
CA LYS A 100 -4.50 -1.64 22.43
C LYS A 100 -4.53 -0.11 22.23
N PRO A 101 -3.55 0.68 22.70
CA PRO A 101 -3.59 2.13 22.55
C PRO A 101 -3.66 2.58 21.09
N THR A 102 -2.89 1.92 20.22
CA THR A 102 -2.87 2.22 18.78
C THR A 102 -4.17 1.84 18.09
N ARG A 103 -4.78 0.70 18.47
CA ARG A 103 -6.06 0.26 17.92
C ARG A 103 -7.20 1.17 18.34
N ASP A 104 -7.26 1.52 19.62
CA ASP A 104 -8.31 2.40 20.15
C ASP A 104 -8.17 3.81 19.53
N GLY A 105 -6.93 4.30 19.34
CA GLY A 105 -6.63 5.52 18.59
C GLY A 105 -7.11 5.47 17.13
N LEU A 106 -6.87 4.37 16.41
CA LEU A 106 -7.36 4.16 15.04
C LEU A 106 -8.89 4.16 14.97
N LEU A 107 -9.57 3.51 15.91
CA LEU A 107 -11.04 3.47 15.95
C LEU A 107 -11.63 4.86 16.20
N VAL A 108 -11.06 5.61 17.14
CA VAL A 108 -11.50 6.99 17.41
C VAL A 108 -11.22 7.90 16.21
N ALA A 109 -10.02 7.83 15.62
CA ALA A 109 -9.71 8.58 14.41
C ALA A 109 -10.70 8.26 13.28
N SER A 110 -11.06 7.00 13.10
CA SER A 110 -12.02 6.58 12.07
C SER A 110 -13.44 7.11 12.33
N LEU A 111 -13.88 7.11 13.59
CA LEU A 111 -15.18 7.68 13.98
C LEU A 111 -15.21 9.20 13.74
N VAL A 112 -14.16 9.91 14.17
CA VAL A 112 -14.02 11.36 13.95
C VAL A 112 -13.97 11.67 12.46
N ALA A 113 -13.19 10.90 11.69
CA ALA A 113 -13.14 11.02 10.23
C ALA A 113 -14.54 10.86 9.63
N ALA A 114 -15.28 9.80 9.96
CA ALA A 114 -16.65 9.59 9.47
C ALA A 114 -17.57 10.82 9.73
N ILE A 115 -17.52 11.40 10.94
CA ILE A 115 -18.29 12.61 11.28
C ILE A 115 -17.86 13.80 10.43
N LEU A 116 -16.55 14.06 10.32
CA LEU A 116 -16.03 15.18 9.54
C LEU A 116 -16.32 15.04 8.04
N LEU A 117 -16.25 13.82 7.51
CA LEU A 117 -16.59 13.51 6.12
C LEU A 117 -18.08 13.75 5.83
N PHE A 118 -18.97 13.43 6.78
CA PHE A 118 -20.39 13.77 6.66
C PHE A 118 -20.58 15.28 6.58
N ILE A 119 -19.99 16.04 7.50
CA ILE A 119 -20.08 17.51 7.54
C ILE A 119 -19.58 18.11 6.23
N ALA A 120 -18.41 17.68 5.75
CA ALA A 120 -17.83 18.17 4.50
C ALA A 120 -18.69 17.85 3.28
N THR A 121 -19.15 16.60 3.16
CA THR A 121 -19.99 16.17 2.04
C THR A 121 -21.33 16.92 2.04
N TRP A 122 -21.93 17.11 3.22
CA TRP A 122 -23.17 17.87 3.36
C TRP A 122 -22.99 19.36 3.03
N TYR A 123 -21.89 19.96 3.48
CA TYR A 123 -21.60 21.37 3.24
C TYR A 123 -21.27 21.67 1.77
N VAL A 124 -20.69 20.72 1.05
CA VAL A 124 -20.39 20.87 -0.38
C VAL A 124 -21.63 20.52 -1.23
N PHE A 125 -22.16 19.31 -1.09
CA PHE A 125 -23.13 18.72 -2.02
C PHE A 125 -24.59 18.79 -1.53
N GLY A 126 -24.83 19.08 -0.25
CA GLY A 126 -26.17 19.08 0.37
C GLY A 126 -27.11 20.17 -0.16
N PRO A 127 -28.35 20.27 0.37
CA PRO A 127 -29.43 21.12 -0.17
C PRO A 127 -29.08 22.60 -0.30
N SER A 128 -28.35 23.12 0.69
CA SER A 128 -27.86 24.50 0.77
C SER A 128 -26.33 24.56 0.66
N GLY A 129 -25.73 23.53 0.07
CA GLY A 129 -24.28 23.40 -0.03
C GLY A 129 -23.68 24.34 -1.08
N LEU A 130 -22.35 24.48 -1.03
CA LEU A 130 -21.57 25.42 -1.85
C LEU A 130 -21.69 25.18 -3.36
N THR A 131 -21.91 23.94 -3.81
CA THR A 131 -22.00 23.59 -5.23
C THR A 131 -23.45 23.45 -5.68
N THR A 132 -23.94 24.33 -6.57
CA THR A 132 -25.33 24.24 -7.08
C THR A 132 -25.34 23.74 -8.51
N ILE A 133 -26.05 22.63 -8.76
CA ILE A 133 -26.30 22.09 -10.10
C ILE A 133 -27.63 22.67 -10.61
N THR A 134 -27.59 23.29 -11.79
CA THR A 134 -28.79 23.86 -12.41
C THR A 134 -29.78 22.76 -12.75
N GLY A 135 -31.06 22.94 -12.37
CA GLY A 135 -32.13 21.98 -12.67
C GLY A 135 -32.29 20.83 -11.68
N VAL A 136 -31.45 20.75 -10.64
CA VAL A 136 -31.55 19.73 -9.58
C VAL A 136 -32.23 20.32 -8.35
N THR A 137 -33.21 19.62 -7.79
CA THR A 137 -33.96 20.10 -6.63
C THR A 137 -33.13 20.01 -5.34
N SER A 138 -33.49 20.80 -4.32
CA SER A 138 -32.85 20.72 -3.00
C SER A 138 -33.00 19.35 -2.34
N ALA A 139 -34.08 18.61 -2.63
CA ALA A 139 -34.30 17.26 -2.13
C ALA A 139 -33.35 16.25 -2.81
N ASP A 140 -33.20 16.34 -4.13
CA ASP A 140 -32.29 15.48 -4.89
C ASP A 140 -30.84 15.71 -4.50
N ARG A 141 -30.47 16.96 -4.22
CA ARG A 141 -29.15 17.30 -3.65
C ARG A 141 -28.91 16.66 -2.28
N ALA A 142 -29.93 16.60 -1.42
CA ALA A 142 -29.82 15.91 -0.14
C ALA A 142 -29.48 14.43 -0.35
N LEU A 143 -30.23 13.75 -1.23
CA LEU A 143 -30.05 12.34 -1.54
C LEU A 143 -28.69 12.08 -2.20
N GLY A 144 -28.25 12.94 -3.13
CA GLY A 144 -26.94 12.86 -3.74
C GLY A 144 -25.80 13.00 -2.72
N ALA A 145 -25.92 13.91 -1.75
CA ALA A 145 -24.94 14.05 -0.68
C ALA A 145 -24.87 12.81 0.22
N TYR A 146 -26.02 12.19 0.55
CA TYR A 146 -26.05 10.93 1.29
C TYR A 146 -25.38 9.79 0.51
N ALA A 147 -25.62 9.70 -0.80
CA ALA A 147 -25.02 8.69 -1.65
C ALA A 147 -23.48 8.83 -1.68
N LEU A 148 -22.96 10.04 -1.93
CA LEU A 148 -21.51 10.31 -1.92
C LEU A 148 -20.87 10.07 -0.55
N TYR A 149 -21.55 10.41 0.53
CA TYR A 149 -21.10 10.10 1.89
C TYR A 149 -21.05 8.59 2.13
N GLY A 150 -22.08 7.85 1.69
CA GLY A 150 -22.10 6.39 1.74
C GLY A 150 -20.95 5.75 0.97
N CYS A 151 -20.55 6.33 -0.17
CA CYS A 151 -19.33 5.93 -0.88
C CYS A 151 -18.10 6.08 0.02
N MET A 152 -17.88 7.24 0.64
CA MET A 152 -16.74 7.46 1.54
C MET A 152 -16.72 6.46 2.70
N ILE A 153 -17.87 6.23 3.33
CA ILE A 153 -17.98 5.28 4.45
C ILE A 153 -17.66 3.86 4.00
N SER A 154 -18.07 3.44 2.80
CA SER A 154 -17.73 2.11 2.29
C SER A 154 -16.22 1.89 2.20
N GLY A 155 -15.46 2.90 1.77
CA GLY A 155 -14.00 2.84 1.73
C GLY A 155 -13.36 2.90 3.11
N LEU A 156 -13.85 3.76 4.01
CA LEU A 156 -13.38 3.84 5.40
C LEU A 156 -13.54 2.49 6.12
N VAL A 157 -14.69 1.85 5.95
CA VAL A 157 -14.96 0.51 6.50
C VAL A 157 -14.05 -0.53 5.85
N ALA A 158 -13.84 -0.49 4.54
CA ALA A 158 -12.92 -1.40 3.85
C ALA A 158 -11.49 -1.30 4.41
N GLY A 159 -10.99 -0.08 4.66
CA GLY A 159 -9.70 0.15 5.30
C GLY A 159 -9.60 -0.48 6.68
N LEU A 160 -10.61 -0.28 7.53
CA LEU A 160 -10.66 -0.88 8.87
C LEU A 160 -10.71 -2.42 8.82
N LEU A 161 -11.49 -3.00 7.91
CA LEU A 161 -11.58 -4.44 7.76
C LEU A 161 -10.23 -5.07 7.36
N ILE A 162 -9.47 -4.42 6.47
CA ILE A 162 -8.15 -4.91 6.06
C ILE A 162 -7.15 -4.90 7.23
N VAL A 163 -7.21 -3.87 8.07
CA VAL A 163 -6.44 -3.83 9.33
C VAL A 163 -6.82 -5.02 10.21
N LEU A 164 -8.11 -5.25 10.45
CA LEU A 164 -8.58 -6.38 11.25
C LEU A 164 -8.17 -7.75 10.68
N TYR A 165 -8.22 -7.93 9.35
CA TYR A 165 -7.78 -9.17 8.72
C TYR A 165 -6.29 -9.38 8.86
N THR A 166 -5.50 -8.32 8.83
CA THR A 166 -4.05 -8.43 9.04
C THR A 166 -3.78 -8.99 10.44
N GLU A 167 -4.39 -8.41 11.49
CA GLU A 167 -4.27 -8.93 12.86
C GLU A 167 -4.72 -10.40 12.96
N PHE A 168 -5.80 -10.76 12.25
CA PHE A 168 -6.30 -12.14 12.20
C PHE A 168 -5.34 -13.15 11.57
N TYR A 169 -4.53 -12.76 10.58
CA TYR A 169 -3.57 -13.65 9.91
C TYR A 169 -2.17 -13.60 10.51
N THR A 170 -1.72 -12.42 10.95
CA THR A 170 -0.33 -12.18 11.33
C THR A 170 -0.14 -11.93 12.82
N GLY A 171 -1.19 -11.68 13.62
CA GLY A 171 -1.03 -11.43 15.05
C GLY A 171 -0.28 -12.57 15.77
N SER A 172 0.51 -12.25 16.80
CA SER A 172 1.37 -13.20 17.51
C SER A 172 0.62 -14.42 18.08
N GLU A 173 -0.62 -14.22 18.55
CA GLU A 173 -1.50 -15.29 19.05
C GLU A 173 -2.52 -15.79 18.00
N ALA A 174 -2.41 -15.34 16.75
CA ALA A 174 -3.32 -15.74 15.69
C ALA A 174 -3.21 -17.24 15.42
N LYS A 175 -4.35 -17.89 15.18
CA LYS A 175 -4.42 -19.33 14.89
C LYS A 175 -3.47 -19.76 13.76
N TRP A 176 -3.31 -18.91 12.74
CA TRP A 176 -2.43 -19.18 11.61
C TRP A 176 -0.95 -19.18 12.00
N VAL A 177 -0.52 -18.19 12.78
CA VAL A 177 0.85 -18.09 13.32
C VAL A 177 1.17 -19.29 14.22
N VAL A 178 0.28 -19.61 15.16
CA VAL A 178 0.44 -20.78 16.05
C VAL A 178 0.54 -22.07 15.25
N THR A 179 -0.27 -22.22 14.19
CA THR A 179 -0.21 -23.40 13.31
C THR A 179 1.15 -23.51 12.59
N ILE A 180 1.72 -22.39 12.14
CA ILE A 180 3.07 -22.38 11.52
C ILE A 180 4.13 -22.78 12.55
N ALA A 181 4.07 -22.21 13.76
CA ALA A 181 5.00 -22.53 14.85
C ALA A 181 4.91 -24.03 15.22
N GLU A 182 3.71 -24.59 15.35
CA GLU A 182 3.50 -26.01 15.64
C GLU A 182 4.08 -26.92 14.55
N ARG A 183 3.88 -26.59 13.27
CA ARG A 183 4.41 -27.37 12.15
C ARG A 183 5.92 -27.25 11.99
N SER A 184 6.51 -26.18 12.53
CA SER A 184 7.97 -25.98 12.55
C SER A 184 8.71 -27.01 13.40
N LYS A 185 8.01 -27.75 14.28
CA LYS A 185 8.57 -28.92 15.00
C LYS A 185 9.05 -30.03 14.06
N SER A 186 8.55 -30.05 12.82
CA SER A 186 8.95 -31.01 11.79
C SER A 186 10.00 -30.45 10.82
N GLY A 187 10.55 -29.27 11.11
CA GLY A 187 11.65 -28.66 10.38
C GLY A 187 11.26 -27.59 9.35
N PRO A 188 12.27 -26.93 8.73
CA PRO A 188 12.09 -25.71 7.92
C PRO A 188 11.16 -25.88 6.71
N ALA A 189 11.14 -27.07 6.10
CA ALA A 189 10.32 -27.32 4.92
C ALA A 189 8.82 -27.14 5.21
N LEU A 190 8.34 -27.63 6.36
CA LEU A 190 6.94 -27.43 6.75
C LEU A 190 6.67 -26.01 7.25
N THR A 191 7.66 -25.33 7.82
CA THR A 191 7.58 -23.89 8.15
C THR A 191 7.29 -23.08 6.90
N ILE A 192 8.15 -23.18 5.87
CA ILE A 192 8.01 -22.43 4.61
C ILE A 192 6.73 -22.81 3.88
N THR A 193 6.41 -24.11 3.80
CA THR A 193 5.18 -24.58 3.15
C THR A 193 3.93 -24.01 3.82
N SER A 194 3.92 -23.98 5.16
CA SER A 194 2.79 -23.43 5.92
C SER A 194 2.69 -21.92 5.79
N GLY A 195 3.80 -21.20 5.89
CA GLY A 195 3.84 -19.75 5.68
C GLY A 195 3.37 -19.35 4.28
N THR A 196 3.83 -20.06 3.25
CA THR A 196 3.41 -19.85 1.86
C THR A 196 1.90 -20.09 1.69
N ALA A 197 1.39 -21.19 2.26
CA ALA A 197 -0.04 -21.50 2.20
C ALA A 197 -0.90 -20.44 2.91
N VAL A 198 -0.47 -19.98 4.10
CA VAL A 198 -1.15 -18.89 4.82
C VAL A 198 -1.15 -17.61 3.98
N GLY A 199 0.00 -17.22 3.42
CA GLY A 199 0.10 -16.06 2.52
C GLY A 199 -0.92 -16.14 1.38
N MET A 200 -0.99 -17.27 0.68
CA MET A 200 -1.92 -17.45 -0.44
C MET A 200 -3.39 -17.35 0.00
N ILE A 201 -3.77 -18.04 1.08
CA ILE A 201 -5.14 -18.02 1.62
C ILE A 201 -5.53 -16.60 2.05
N SER A 202 -4.59 -15.87 2.63
CA SER A 202 -4.83 -14.58 3.23
C SER A 202 -5.18 -13.46 2.24
N SER A 203 -4.88 -13.66 0.95
CA SER A 203 -5.29 -12.76 -0.14
C SER A 203 -6.80 -12.68 -0.37
N GLY A 204 -7.56 -13.70 0.04
CA GLY A 204 -8.99 -13.82 -0.27
C GLY A 204 -9.86 -12.73 0.38
N LEU A 205 -9.77 -12.57 1.70
CA LEU A 205 -10.62 -11.63 2.44
C LEU A 205 -10.41 -10.16 2.01
N PRO A 206 -9.17 -9.65 1.87
CA PRO A 206 -8.94 -8.28 1.40
C PRO A 206 -9.51 -8.02 0.01
N VAL A 207 -9.32 -8.95 -0.94
CA VAL A 207 -9.83 -8.80 -2.31
C VAL A 207 -11.37 -8.77 -2.33
N ILE A 208 -12.02 -9.65 -1.55
CA ILE A 208 -13.49 -9.65 -1.41
C ILE A 208 -13.97 -8.31 -0.84
N THR A 209 -13.31 -7.80 0.19
CA THR A 209 -13.67 -6.52 0.81
C THR A 209 -13.52 -5.34 -0.15
N VAL A 210 -12.44 -5.28 -0.92
CA VAL A 210 -12.26 -4.27 -1.96
C VAL A 210 -13.37 -4.38 -3.02
N ALA A 211 -13.68 -5.60 -3.48
CA ALA A 211 -14.73 -5.82 -4.47
C ALA A 211 -16.12 -5.34 -3.96
N ILE A 212 -16.46 -5.64 -2.71
CA ILE A 212 -17.70 -5.18 -2.09
C ILE A 212 -17.72 -3.65 -1.97
N ALA A 213 -16.62 -3.03 -1.54
CA ALA A 213 -16.53 -1.57 -1.43
C ALA A 213 -16.70 -0.90 -2.80
N LEU A 214 -16.11 -1.47 -3.86
CA LEU A 214 -16.28 -1.00 -5.22
C LEU A 214 -17.74 -1.12 -5.71
N LEU A 215 -18.40 -2.26 -5.46
CA LEU A 215 -19.81 -2.44 -5.85
C LEU A 215 -20.73 -1.44 -5.13
N ILE A 216 -20.55 -1.25 -3.82
CA ILE A 216 -21.34 -0.32 -3.02
C ILE A 216 -21.12 1.11 -3.51
N SER A 217 -19.85 1.53 -3.62
CA SER A 217 -19.51 2.91 -3.98
C SER A 217 -19.85 3.26 -5.43
N PHE A 218 -19.72 2.30 -6.35
CA PHE A 218 -20.15 2.49 -7.73
C PHE A 218 -21.67 2.63 -7.81
N GLY A 219 -22.43 1.73 -7.19
CA GLY A 219 -23.91 1.78 -7.21
C GLY A 219 -24.49 3.03 -6.54
N LEU A 220 -23.92 3.47 -5.41
CA LEU A 220 -24.28 4.75 -4.79
C LEU A 220 -23.87 5.94 -5.67
N GLY A 221 -22.74 5.84 -6.38
CA GLY A 221 -22.32 6.82 -7.37
C GLY A 221 -23.28 6.93 -8.56
N GLU A 222 -23.84 5.81 -9.03
CA GLU A 222 -24.89 5.81 -10.07
C GLU A 222 -26.17 6.49 -9.59
N GLN A 223 -26.55 6.28 -8.32
CA GLN A 223 -27.67 6.99 -7.72
C GLN A 223 -27.42 8.50 -7.73
N PHE A 224 -26.23 8.95 -7.30
CA PHE A 224 -25.83 10.35 -7.41
C PHE A 224 -25.91 10.84 -8.87
N ALA A 225 -25.46 10.04 -9.84
CA ALA A 225 -25.50 10.38 -11.25
C ALA A 225 -26.92 10.69 -11.73
N SER A 226 -27.87 9.82 -11.40
CA SER A 226 -29.28 9.95 -11.80
C SER A 226 -29.94 11.22 -11.27
N LEU A 227 -29.54 11.65 -10.07
CA LEU A 227 -30.05 12.85 -9.39
C LEU A 227 -29.37 14.12 -9.91
N ALA A 228 -28.09 14.03 -10.28
CA ALA A 228 -27.27 15.16 -10.73
C ALA A 228 -27.38 15.43 -12.25
N GLY A 229 -28.03 14.56 -13.01
CA GLY A 229 -28.08 14.64 -14.47
C GLY A 229 -26.76 14.20 -15.16
N LEU A 230 -26.01 13.32 -14.50
CA LEU A 230 -24.74 12.79 -14.99
C LEU A 230 -24.93 11.41 -15.64
N ASN A 231 -24.02 11.02 -16.53
CA ASN A 231 -23.96 9.65 -17.02
C ASN A 231 -23.70 8.68 -15.85
N SER A 232 -24.41 7.54 -15.82
CA SER A 232 -24.33 6.52 -14.76
C SER A 232 -22.89 6.10 -14.45
N PHE A 233 -22.12 5.79 -15.50
CA PHE A 233 -20.73 5.35 -15.37
C PHE A 233 -19.86 6.42 -14.71
N LEU A 234 -20.01 7.69 -15.13
CA LEU A 234 -19.19 8.78 -14.59
C LEU A 234 -19.52 9.09 -13.12
N GLY A 235 -20.79 8.98 -12.72
CA GLY A 235 -21.17 9.08 -11.31
C GLY A 235 -20.67 7.89 -10.48
N GLY A 236 -20.71 6.67 -11.03
CA GLY A 236 -20.09 5.50 -10.42
C GLY A 236 -18.58 5.65 -10.20
N VAL A 237 -17.86 6.16 -11.22
CA VAL A 237 -16.41 6.47 -11.15
C VAL A 237 -16.11 7.54 -10.09
N TYR A 238 -16.95 8.58 -9.99
CA TYR A 238 -16.81 9.56 -8.92
C TYR A 238 -17.15 8.95 -7.54
N GLY A 239 -18.12 8.04 -7.47
CA GLY A 239 -18.43 7.26 -6.28
C GLY A 239 -17.24 6.43 -5.79
N THR A 240 -16.59 5.67 -6.67
CA THR A 240 -15.37 4.89 -6.35
C THR A 240 -14.20 5.80 -5.95
N THR A 241 -14.13 7.01 -6.52
CA THR A 241 -13.18 8.04 -6.09
C THR A 241 -13.43 8.46 -4.65
N MET A 242 -14.68 8.75 -4.29
CA MET A 242 -15.07 9.14 -2.93
C MET A 242 -14.83 8.01 -1.93
N ALA A 243 -15.05 6.75 -2.30
CA ALA A 243 -14.69 5.60 -1.47
C ALA A 243 -13.18 5.52 -1.23
N THR A 244 -12.38 5.71 -2.27
CA THR A 244 -10.92 5.76 -2.14
C THR A 244 -10.52 6.86 -1.14
N MET A 245 -11.06 8.08 -1.27
CA MET A 245 -10.81 9.19 -0.33
C MET A 245 -11.26 8.86 1.10
N GLY A 246 -12.39 8.19 1.27
CA GLY A 246 -12.90 7.75 2.56
C GLY A 246 -11.97 6.77 3.26
N MET A 247 -11.48 5.73 2.55
CA MET A 247 -10.49 4.80 3.08
C MET A 247 -9.27 5.53 3.63
N LEU A 248 -8.81 6.48 2.83
CA LEU A 248 -7.60 7.26 2.97
C LEU A 248 -7.66 8.36 4.04
N SER A 249 -8.85 8.68 4.55
CA SER A 249 -9.04 9.65 5.63
C SER A 249 -8.36 9.25 6.94
N THR A 250 -8.08 7.96 7.14
CA THR A 250 -7.40 7.40 8.33
C THR A 250 -5.92 7.10 8.09
N ALA A 251 -5.38 7.45 6.92
CA ALA A 251 -4.00 7.13 6.58
C ALA A 251 -3.00 7.65 7.63
N GLY A 252 -3.17 8.88 8.14
CA GLY A 252 -2.24 9.49 9.09
C GLY A 252 -2.07 8.72 10.40
N ILE A 253 -3.15 8.16 10.96
CA ILE A 253 -3.04 7.34 12.18
C ILE A 253 -2.43 5.97 11.87
N VAL A 254 -2.72 5.39 10.70
CA VAL A 254 -2.07 4.16 10.25
C VAL A 254 -0.56 4.39 10.10
N LEU A 255 -0.13 5.52 9.51
CA LEU A 255 1.31 5.84 9.38
C LEU A 255 2.00 5.96 10.74
N THR A 256 1.30 6.57 11.71
CA THR A 256 1.80 6.66 13.08
C THR A 256 2.03 5.27 13.69
N MET A 257 1.17 4.30 13.37
CA MET A 257 1.33 2.92 13.83
C MET A 257 2.52 2.22 13.15
N ASP A 258 2.81 2.57 11.89
CA ASP A 258 3.93 2.02 11.12
C ASP A 258 5.28 2.37 11.77
N GLY A 259 5.49 3.66 12.01
CA GLY A 259 6.75 4.17 12.58
C GLY A 259 7.03 3.70 14.01
N LEU A 260 6.05 3.09 14.71
CA LEU A 260 6.32 2.48 16.01
C LEU A 260 7.21 1.25 15.90
N GLY A 261 7.12 0.48 14.81
CA GLY A 261 7.90 -0.75 14.63
C GLY A 261 9.39 -0.48 14.58
N PRO A 262 9.90 0.23 13.56
CA PRO A 262 11.34 0.45 13.39
C PRO A 262 11.99 1.20 14.57
N ILE A 263 11.26 2.11 15.22
CA ILE A 263 11.72 2.82 16.43
C ILE A 263 11.96 1.82 17.57
N VAL A 264 11.05 0.86 17.75
CA VAL A 264 11.17 -0.13 18.82
C VAL A 264 12.24 -1.18 18.50
N ASP A 265 12.36 -1.60 17.24
CA ASP A 265 13.40 -2.53 16.79
C ASP A 265 14.79 -1.94 17.08
N ASN A 266 15.03 -0.69 16.69
CA ASN A 266 16.27 0.03 17.01
C ASN A 266 16.48 0.19 18.52
N ALA A 267 15.43 0.42 19.30
CA ALA A 267 15.54 0.48 20.76
C ALA A 267 15.98 -0.87 21.33
N GLY A 268 15.50 -1.99 20.78
CA GLY A 268 15.91 -3.35 21.09
C GLY A 268 17.38 -3.59 20.76
N GLY A 269 17.80 -3.28 19.53
CA GLY A 269 19.19 -3.41 19.10
C GLY A 269 20.16 -2.56 19.93
N ILE A 270 19.80 -1.32 20.25
CA ILE A 270 20.60 -0.45 21.12
C ILE A 270 20.69 -1.03 22.55
N ALA A 271 19.60 -1.57 23.09
CA ALA A 271 19.60 -2.22 24.40
C ALA A 271 20.46 -3.49 24.41
N GLU A 272 20.49 -4.25 23.31
CA GLU A 272 21.38 -5.41 23.17
C GLU A 272 22.84 -4.96 23.14
N MET A 273 23.19 -4.10 22.20
CA MET A 273 24.56 -3.64 21.93
C MET A 273 25.19 -2.86 23.09
N SER A 274 24.39 -2.19 23.92
CA SER A 274 24.87 -1.46 25.10
C SER A 274 25.07 -2.33 26.34
N GLY A 275 24.67 -3.61 26.31
CA GLY A 275 24.66 -4.47 27.49
C GLY A 275 23.67 -4.00 28.56
N ALA A 276 22.55 -3.41 28.14
CA ALA A 276 21.53 -2.93 29.05
C ALA A 276 20.99 -4.06 29.96
N PRO A 277 20.56 -3.74 31.20
CA PRO A 277 19.99 -4.74 32.10
C PRO A 277 18.82 -5.50 31.44
N PRO A 278 18.62 -6.81 31.76
CA PRO A 278 17.53 -7.61 31.19
C PRO A 278 16.15 -6.98 31.36
N GLU A 279 15.94 -6.27 32.47
CA GLU A 279 14.69 -5.55 32.77
C GLU A 279 14.30 -4.50 31.71
N ILE A 280 15.27 -3.94 30.99
CA ILE A 280 15.01 -3.03 29.87
C ILE A 280 14.57 -3.83 28.64
N ARG A 281 15.24 -4.95 28.36
CA ARG A 281 14.90 -5.84 27.24
C ARG A 281 13.52 -6.46 27.41
N ASP A 282 13.19 -6.93 28.61
CA ASP A 282 11.87 -7.49 28.97
C ASP A 282 10.71 -6.48 28.76
N ARG A 283 11.01 -5.18 28.80
CA ARG A 283 10.03 -4.11 28.51
C ARG A 283 9.92 -3.79 27.02
N ILE A 284 10.99 -4.01 26.24
CA ILE A 284 11.05 -3.71 24.81
C ILE A 284 10.55 -4.89 23.98
N GLU A 285 10.86 -6.14 24.34
CA GLU A 285 10.44 -7.36 23.60
C GLU A 285 8.92 -7.40 23.29
N PRO A 286 8.01 -7.05 24.25
CA PRO A 286 6.59 -6.98 23.94
C PRO A 286 6.21 -5.89 22.94
N LEU A 287 6.99 -4.80 22.87
CA LEU A 287 6.79 -3.72 21.92
C LEU A 287 7.37 -4.08 20.54
N ASP A 288 8.45 -4.86 20.46
CA ASP A 288 9.05 -5.37 19.22
C ASP A 288 8.08 -6.33 18.52
N ALA A 289 7.53 -7.30 19.26
CA ALA A 289 6.48 -8.18 18.74
C ALA A 289 5.22 -7.41 18.26
N LEU A 290 4.92 -6.28 18.90
CA LEU A 290 3.90 -5.36 18.40
C LEU A 290 4.33 -4.69 17.10
N GLY A 291 5.57 -4.21 17.02
CA GLY A 291 6.17 -3.58 15.83
C GLY A 291 5.99 -4.43 14.58
N ASN A 292 6.26 -5.74 14.64
CA ASN A 292 6.05 -6.64 13.50
C ASN A 292 4.58 -6.73 13.08
N THR A 293 3.67 -6.74 14.06
CA THR A 293 2.23 -6.74 13.78
C THR A 293 1.79 -5.39 13.18
N THR A 294 2.29 -4.26 13.68
CA THR A 294 1.94 -2.94 13.15
C THR A 294 2.54 -2.69 11.76
N LYS A 295 3.78 -3.10 11.51
CA LYS A 295 4.40 -3.14 10.16
C LYS A 295 3.55 -3.96 9.19
N ALA A 296 3.05 -5.12 9.62
CA ALA A 296 2.17 -5.93 8.77
C ALA A 296 0.83 -5.21 8.50
N LEU A 297 0.21 -4.64 9.53
CA LEU A 297 -1.07 -3.91 9.45
C LEU A 297 -1.01 -2.77 8.44
N THR A 298 0.06 -1.98 8.49
CA THR A 298 0.27 -0.82 7.62
C THR A 298 0.57 -1.25 6.19
N LYS A 299 1.37 -2.31 6.00
CA LYS A 299 1.63 -2.94 4.70
C LYS A 299 0.34 -3.48 4.07
N GLY A 300 -0.50 -4.15 4.87
CA GLY A 300 -1.83 -4.61 4.48
C GLY A 300 -2.75 -3.45 4.09
N TYR A 301 -2.81 -2.40 4.90
CA TYR A 301 -3.59 -1.19 4.60
C TYR A 301 -3.13 -0.50 3.32
N ALA A 302 -1.82 -0.30 3.13
CA ALA A 302 -1.26 0.32 1.93
C ALA A 302 -1.64 -0.46 0.65
N MET A 303 -1.67 -1.79 0.73
CA MET A 303 -2.02 -2.64 -0.41
C MET A 303 -3.52 -2.73 -0.65
N GLY A 304 -4.33 -2.71 0.41
CA GLY A 304 -5.77 -2.48 0.29
C GLY A 304 -6.10 -1.14 -0.39
N SER A 305 -5.40 -0.08 0.03
CA SER A 305 -5.53 1.26 -0.55
C SER A 305 -5.07 1.26 -2.00
N ALA A 306 -3.97 0.57 -2.32
CA ALA A 306 -3.48 0.43 -3.68
C ALA A 306 -4.50 -0.22 -4.63
N ALA A 307 -5.33 -1.13 -4.13
CA ALA A 307 -6.37 -1.74 -4.95
C ALA A 307 -7.45 -0.75 -5.38
N LEU A 308 -7.98 0.05 -4.44
CA LEU A 308 -8.93 1.13 -4.76
C LEU A 308 -8.26 2.24 -5.58
N ALA A 309 -7.06 2.63 -5.20
CA ALA A 309 -6.26 3.65 -5.87
C ALA A 309 -5.90 3.27 -7.30
N SER A 310 -5.61 1.99 -7.57
CA SER A 310 -5.32 1.57 -8.94
C SER A 310 -6.55 1.68 -9.84
N LEU A 311 -7.75 1.36 -9.33
CA LEU A 311 -8.97 1.59 -10.12
C LEU A 311 -9.18 3.08 -10.35
N LEU A 312 -9.01 3.90 -9.31
CA LEU A 312 -9.08 5.36 -9.38
C LEU A 312 -8.14 5.92 -10.46
N LEU A 313 -6.87 5.51 -10.44
CA LEU A 313 -5.86 6.00 -11.38
C LEU A 313 -6.10 5.50 -12.81
N PHE A 314 -6.56 4.25 -12.97
CA PHE A 314 -6.98 3.73 -14.25
C PHE A 314 -8.19 4.49 -14.81
N GLN A 315 -9.19 4.77 -13.97
CA GLN A 315 -10.34 5.58 -14.35
C GLN A 315 -9.89 7.00 -14.75
N ALA A 316 -9.02 7.63 -13.96
CA ALA A 316 -8.44 8.92 -14.29
C ALA A 316 -7.71 8.88 -15.65
N PHE A 317 -6.94 7.82 -15.93
CA PHE A 317 -6.26 7.62 -17.20
C PHE A 317 -7.24 7.55 -18.37
N VAL A 318 -8.30 6.74 -18.25
CA VAL A 318 -9.31 6.60 -19.30
C VAL A 318 -10.06 7.91 -19.55
N LEU A 319 -10.44 8.63 -18.50
CA LEU A 319 -11.11 9.93 -18.64
C LEU A 319 -10.18 10.99 -19.25
N GLU A 320 -8.90 10.95 -18.93
CA GLU A 320 -7.90 11.87 -19.47
C GLU A 320 -7.60 11.60 -20.94
N VAL A 321 -7.56 10.32 -21.36
CA VAL A 321 -7.55 9.93 -22.77
C VAL A 321 -8.75 10.55 -23.51
N ALA A 322 -9.95 10.46 -22.93
CA ALA A 322 -11.16 11.06 -23.49
C ALA A 322 -11.02 12.57 -23.70
N ARG A 323 -10.45 13.27 -22.70
CA ARG A 323 -10.20 14.71 -22.75
C ARG A 323 -9.26 15.09 -23.88
N TYR A 324 -8.18 14.33 -24.06
CA TYR A 324 -7.24 14.54 -25.17
C TYR A 324 -7.86 14.23 -26.54
N GLN A 325 -8.66 13.17 -26.66
CA GLN A 325 -9.38 12.84 -27.90
C GLN A 325 -10.41 13.92 -28.26
N ALA A 326 -11.06 14.52 -27.26
CA ALA A 326 -11.94 15.67 -27.42
C ALA A 326 -11.20 17.00 -27.72
N ARG A 327 -9.86 16.99 -27.77
CA ARG A 327 -8.98 18.15 -28.03
C ARG A 327 -9.13 19.28 -27.01
N LEU A 328 -9.47 18.95 -25.77
CA LEU A 328 -9.67 19.93 -24.71
C LEU A 328 -8.37 20.23 -23.96
N PHE A 329 -7.55 21.13 -24.52
CA PHE A 329 -6.25 21.48 -23.93
C PHE A 329 -6.30 22.70 -23.01
N ASP A 330 -7.06 23.74 -23.36
CA ASP A 330 -7.18 24.97 -22.55
C ASP A 330 -8.35 24.86 -21.57
N LEU A 331 -8.05 24.53 -20.31
CA LEU A 331 -9.04 24.36 -19.26
C LEU A 331 -9.67 25.68 -18.79
N ASN A 332 -9.15 26.83 -19.19
CA ASN A 332 -9.68 28.15 -18.80
C ASN A 332 -10.79 28.64 -19.75
N LYS A 333 -10.96 27.99 -20.90
CA LYS A 333 -11.90 28.41 -21.96
C LYS A 333 -12.72 27.22 -22.45
N ILE A 334 -13.51 26.65 -21.55
CA ILE A 334 -14.40 25.53 -21.86
C ILE A 334 -15.73 26.09 -22.36
N THR A 335 -16.16 25.64 -23.54
CA THR A 335 -17.44 26.01 -24.13
C THR A 335 -18.45 24.86 -24.08
N PRO A 336 -19.77 25.11 -24.23
CA PRO A 336 -20.74 24.01 -24.26
C PRO A 336 -20.48 22.95 -25.36
N PRO A 337 -20.04 23.31 -26.59
CA PRO A 337 -19.61 22.33 -27.59
C PRO A 337 -18.46 21.43 -27.13
N ASP A 338 -17.52 21.98 -26.36
CA ASP A 338 -16.38 21.23 -25.81
C ASP A 338 -16.84 20.15 -24.82
N ALA A 339 -17.77 20.50 -23.93
CA ALA A 339 -18.35 19.55 -22.97
C ALA A 339 -19.12 18.42 -23.69
N ILE A 340 -19.82 18.74 -24.80
CA ILE A 340 -20.50 17.74 -25.63
C ILE A 340 -19.48 16.82 -26.33
N ALA A 341 -18.39 17.38 -26.88
CA ALA A 341 -17.33 16.60 -27.51
C ALA A 341 -16.66 15.63 -26.54
N LEU A 342 -16.44 16.07 -25.29
CA LEU A 342 -15.97 15.21 -24.21
C LEU A 342 -16.97 14.08 -23.90
N GLY A 343 -18.25 14.42 -23.75
CA GLY A 343 -19.31 13.43 -23.55
C GLY A 343 -19.36 12.34 -24.64
N ASN A 344 -19.21 12.75 -25.90
CA ASN A 344 -19.16 11.82 -27.04
C ASN A 344 -17.88 10.96 -27.05
N SER A 345 -16.75 11.51 -26.61
CA SER A 345 -15.50 10.75 -26.51
C SER A 345 -15.62 9.69 -25.41
N LEU A 346 -16.24 10.03 -24.28
CA LEU A 346 -16.46 9.13 -23.16
C LEU A 346 -17.30 7.89 -23.51
N THR A 347 -18.31 8.03 -24.37
CA THR A 347 -19.16 6.90 -24.78
C THR A 347 -18.45 5.89 -25.68
N GLY A 348 -17.40 6.30 -26.40
CA GLY A 348 -16.62 5.44 -27.30
C GLY A 348 -15.52 4.61 -26.63
N LEU A 349 -15.10 4.97 -25.41
CA LEU A 349 -13.93 4.36 -24.75
C LEU A 349 -14.15 2.89 -24.39
N GLY A 350 -15.36 2.52 -24.02
CA GLY A 350 -15.68 1.14 -23.63
C GLY A 350 -15.43 0.13 -24.75
N ALA A 351 -15.70 0.51 -26.00
CA ALA A 351 -15.40 -0.33 -27.15
C ALA A 351 -13.90 -0.50 -27.38
N SER A 352 -13.11 0.57 -27.14
CA SER A 352 -11.65 0.55 -27.33
C SER A 352 -10.90 -0.28 -26.28
N LEU A 353 -11.54 -0.57 -25.14
CA LEU A 353 -10.96 -1.34 -24.04
C LEU A 353 -11.54 -2.76 -23.93
N ALA A 354 -12.31 -3.20 -24.91
CA ALA A 354 -12.98 -4.49 -24.82
C ALA A 354 -11.95 -5.64 -24.88
N LEU A 355 -12.11 -6.61 -23.98
CA LEU A 355 -11.16 -7.73 -23.80
C LEU A 355 -11.05 -8.65 -25.02
N ASN A 356 -11.92 -8.51 -26.02
CA ASN A 356 -11.83 -9.23 -27.29
C ASN A 356 -10.83 -8.60 -28.28
N HIS A 357 -10.27 -7.42 -27.97
CA HIS A 357 -9.22 -6.81 -28.77
C HIS A 357 -7.82 -7.38 -28.42
N PRO A 358 -6.99 -7.78 -29.41
CA PRO A 358 -5.70 -8.41 -29.15
C PRO A 358 -4.70 -7.54 -28.38
N ASP A 359 -4.63 -6.25 -28.66
CA ASP A 359 -3.78 -5.27 -27.99
C ASP A 359 -4.13 -5.12 -26.50
N VAL A 360 -5.42 -5.17 -26.16
CA VAL A 360 -5.92 -5.17 -24.78
C VAL A 360 -5.48 -6.46 -24.06
N ILE A 361 -5.64 -7.64 -24.67
CA ILE A 361 -5.19 -8.90 -24.06
C ILE A 361 -3.67 -8.92 -23.89
N ILE A 362 -2.91 -8.50 -24.91
CA ILE A 362 -1.44 -8.44 -24.86
C ILE A 362 -1.00 -7.50 -23.75
N GLY A 363 -1.61 -6.30 -23.68
CA GLY A 363 -1.38 -5.35 -22.60
C GLY A 363 -1.60 -5.99 -21.23
N ALA A 364 -2.77 -6.61 -21.01
CA ALA A 364 -3.11 -7.26 -19.76
C ALA A 364 -2.17 -8.41 -19.38
N LEU A 365 -1.73 -9.24 -20.35
CA LEU A 365 -0.79 -10.33 -20.10
C LEU A 365 0.61 -9.81 -19.72
N ILE A 366 1.11 -8.80 -20.44
CA ILE A 366 2.37 -8.14 -20.10
C ILE A 366 2.24 -7.54 -18.69
N GLY A 367 1.16 -6.80 -18.43
CA GLY A 367 0.83 -6.25 -17.12
C GLY A 367 0.87 -7.30 -16.02
N GLY A 368 0.17 -8.42 -16.20
CA GLY A 368 0.12 -9.53 -15.26
C GLY A 368 1.48 -10.18 -14.95
N MET A 369 2.42 -10.10 -15.90
CA MET A 369 3.77 -10.62 -15.73
C MET A 369 4.68 -9.66 -14.93
N LEU A 370 4.48 -8.34 -15.04
CA LEU A 370 5.40 -7.34 -14.46
C LEU A 370 5.61 -7.51 -12.95
N PRO A 371 4.57 -7.75 -12.11
CA PRO A 371 4.75 -7.97 -10.68
C PRO A 371 5.64 -9.17 -10.36
N PHE A 372 5.49 -10.28 -11.09
CA PHE A 372 6.34 -11.47 -10.89
C PHE A 372 7.78 -11.21 -11.30
N LEU A 373 7.99 -10.55 -12.44
CA LEU A 373 9.33 -10.19 -12.90
C LEU A 373 10.03 -9.24 -11.91
N PHE A 374 9.30 -8.22 -11.45
CA PHE A 374 9.77 -7.30 -10.45
C PHE A 374 10.13 -8.03 -9.14
N SER A 375 9.22 -8.81 -8.57
CA SER A 375 9.46 -9.51 -7.32
C SER A 375 10.63 -10.49 -7.42
N GLY A 376 10.74 -11.24 -8.51
CA GLY A 376 11.86 -12.16 -8.74
C GLY A 376 13.21 -11.44 -8.80
N THR A 377 13.28 -10.31 -9.52
CA THR A 377 14.51 -9.51 -9.58
C THR A 377 14.88 -8.87 -8.25
N ALA A 378 13.88 -8.38 -7.49
CA ALA A 378 14.08 -7.79 -6.17
C ALA A 378 14.56 -8.83 -5.14
N ILE A 379 13.90 -9.99 -5.06
CA ILE A 379 14.31 -11.09 -4.16
C ILE A 379 15.72 -11.57 -4.51
N ASN A 380 16.02 -11.73 -5.81
CA ASN A 380 17.37 -12.12 -6.23
C ASN A 380 18.43 -11.08 -5.86
N ALA A 381 18.10 -9.77 -5.91
CA ALA A 381 19.01 -8.72 -5.47
C ALA A 381 19.34 -8.83 -3.98
N VAL A 382 18.33 -9.08 -3.14
CA VAL A 382 18.52 -9.32 -1.70
C VAL A 382 19.34 -10.57 -1.46
N ALA A 383 19.06 -11.67 -2.17
CA ALA A 383 19.80 -12.93 -2.03
C ALA A 383 21.31 -12.75 -2.34
N VAL A 384 21.65 -11.99 -3.38
CA VAL A 384 23.05 -11.65 -3.71
C VAL A 384 23.70 -10.81 -2.60
N GLY A 385 22.98 -9.85 -2.02
CA GLY A 385 23.47 -9.03 -0.90
C GLY A 385 23.67 -9.85 0.38
N ALA A 386 22.69 -10.66 0.74
CA ALA A 386 22.72 -11.53 1.92
C ALA A 386 23.87 -12.53 1.84
N TYR A 387 24.10 -13.16 0.67
CA TYR A 387 25.23 -14.08 0.48
C TYR A 387 26.57 -13.41 0.78
N ARG A 388 26.80 -12.20 0.26
CA ARG A 388 28.03 -11.43 0.51
C ARG A 388 28.16 -11.01 1.97
N MET A 389 27.05 -10.65 2.62
CA MET A 389 27.03 -10.28 4.03
C MET A 389 27.40 -11.47 4.91
N VAL A 390 26.81 -12.64 4.67
CA VAL A 390 27.12 -13.88 5.40
C VAL A 390 28.59 -14.26 5.24
N GLU A 391 29.14 -14.20 4.03
CA GLU A 391 30.56 -14.46 3.81
C GLU A 391 31.46 -13.48 4.56
N GLU A 392 31.11 -12.19 4.60
CA GLU A 392 31.86 -11.18 5.35
C GLU A 392 31.80 -11.40 6.86
N VAL A 393 30.61 -11.70 7.42
CA VAL A 393 30.46 -12.02 8.85
C VAL A 393 31.31 -13.24 9.22
N ARG A 394 31.21 -14.33 8.44
CA ARG A 394 32.03 -15.53 8.64
C ARG A 394 33.53 -15.24 8.52
N LYS A 395 33.92 -14.38 7.58
CA LYS A 395 35.31 -13.96 7.39
C LYS A 395 35.84 -13.24 8.62
N GLN A 396 35.13 -12.24 9.13
CA GLN A 396 35.55 -11.49 10.31
C GLN A 396 35.63 -12.38 11.55
N LEU A 397 34.64 -13.25 11.77
CA LEU A 397 34.66 -14.20 12.91
C LEU A 397 35.82 -15.20 12.85
N ARG A 398 36.29 -15.55 11.65
CA ARG A 398 37.45 -16.43 11.45
C ARG A 398 38.78 -15.69 11.57
N GLU A 399 38.86 -14.46 11.08
CA GLU A 399 40.12 -13.74 10.87
C GLU A 399 40.46 -12.74 11.98
N ILE A 400 39.48 -12.24 12.73
CA ILE A 400 39.69 -11.28 13.83
C ILE A 400 39.81 -12.05 15.16
N PRO A 401 41.02 -12.18 15.74
CA PRO A 401 41.19 -12.88 17.01
C PRO A 401 40.48 -12.13 18.14
N GLY A 402 39.76 -12.86 19.01
CA GLY A 402 39.06 -12.28 20.14
C GLY A 402 37.63 -11.80 19.84
N LEU A 403 37.17 -11.86 18.59
CA LEU A 403 35.85 -11.36 18.21
C LEU A 403 34.72 -12.23 18.77
N ARG A 404 34.84 -13.56 18.68
CA ARG A 404 33.87 -14.50 19.26
C ARG A 404 33.78 -14.38 20.78
N GLU A 405 34.93 -14.14 21.40
CA GLU A 405 35.09 -13.99 22.84
C GLU A 405 34.65 -12.61 23.34
N GLY A 406 34.30 -11.68 22.45
CA GLY A 406 33.88 -10.32 22.81
C GLY A 406 35.00 -9.41 23.31
N THR A 407 36.26 -9.76 23.02
CA THR A 407 37.46 -9.00 23.41
C THR A 407 37.99 -8.12 22.28
N ALA A 408 37.56 -8.37 21.05
CA ALA A 408 37.84 -7.55 19.88
C ALA A 408 36.57 -6.93 19.29
N ARG A 409 36.72 -5.80 18.60
CA ARG A 409 35.62 -5.08 17.96
C ARG A 409 35.50 -5.50 16.49
N PRO A 410 34.29 -5.80 15.97
CA PRO A 410 34.12 -6.08 14.55
C PRO A 410 34.25 -4.83 13.69
N ASP A 411 34.49 -5.03 12.39
CA ASP A 411 34.43 -3.97 11.39
C ASP A 411 33.01 -3.85 10.82
N TYR A 412 32.19 -3.03 11.49
CA TYR A 412 30.84 -2.70 11.06
C TYR A 412 30.79 -1.91 9.74
N ALA A 413 31.81 -1.09 9.47
CA ALA A 413 31.83 -0.24 8.28
C ALA A 413 31.85 -1.09 7.01
N ARG A 414 32.51 -2.26 7.07
CA ARG A 414 32.55 -3.20 5.96
C ARG A 414 31.18 -3.78 5.63
N ALA A 415 30.40 -4.17 6.64
CA ALA A 415 29.03 -4.65 6.46
C ALA A 415 28.15 -3.58 5.81
N VAL A 416 28.20 -2.34 6.32
CA VAL A 416 27.45 -1.19 5.78
C VAL A 416 27.86 -0.89 4.32
N ASP A 417 29.16 -0.95 3.98
CA ASP A 417 29.63 -0.73 2.60
C ASP A 417 29.11 -1.81 1.63
N ILE A 418 29.06 -3.07 2.06
CA ILE A 418 28.53 -4.19 1.27
C ILE A 418 27.05 -4.01 0.99
N SER A 419 26.23 -3.73 2.01
CA SER A 419 24.78 -3.53 1.83
C SER A 419 24.52 -2.32 0.95
N THR A 420 25.17 -1.19 1.21
CA THR A 420 25.01 0.07 0.45
C THR A 420 25.33 -0.10 -1.03
N ARG A 421 26.53 -0.60 -1.36
CA ARG A 421 26.96 -0.76 -2.77
C ARG A 421 26.08 -1.77 -3.51
N THR A 422 25.66 -2.83 -2.82
CA THR A 422 24.82 -3.86 -3.43
C THR A 422 23.43 -3.32 -3.70
N ALA A 423 22.80 -2.64 -2.74
CA ALA A 423 21.49 -2.01 -2.89
C ALA A 423 21.48 -0.99 -4.04
N LEU A 424 22.41 -0.03 -4.04
CA LEU A 424 22.48 1.02 -5.08
C LEU A 424 22.67 0.47 -6.49
N ARG A 425 23.43 -0.61 -6.63
CA ARG A 425 23.68 -1.22 -7.94
C ARG A 425 22.50 -2.07 -8.42
N LEU A 426 21.90 -2.84 -7.52
CA LEU A 426 20.89 -3.83 -7.88
C LEU A 426 19.46 -3.27 -7.89
N MET A 427 19.19 -2.10 -7.27
CA MET A 427 17.88 -1.44 -7.34
C MET A 427 17.52 -0.91 -8.73
N VAL A 428 18.51 -0.67 -9.60
CA VAL A 428 18.30 -0.05 -10.92
C VAL A 428 17.43 -0.91 -11.82
N ALA A 429 17.68 -2.22 -11.87
CA ALA A 429 16.94 -3.15 -12.72
C ALA A 429 15.44 -3.23 -12.33
N PRO A 430 15.05 -3.55 -11.08
CA PRO A 430 13.65 -3.55 -10.68
C PRO A 430 13.00 -2.16 -10.82
N GLY A 431 13.73 -1.07 -10.53
CA GLY A 431 13.22 0.30 -10.69
C GLY A 431 12.94 0.70 -12.15
N ALA A 432 13.67 0.16 -13.12
CA ALA A 432 13.47 0.45 -14.53
C ALA A 432 12.19 -0.21 -15.11
N ILE A 433 11.75 -1.34 -14.55
CA ILE A 433 10.60 -2.11 -15.05
C ILE A 433 9.32 -1.25 -15.14
N PRO A 434 8.81 -0.64 -14.04
CA PRO A 434 7.57 0.13 -14.09
C PRO A 434 7.66 1.42 -14.91
N VAL A 435 8.87 1.94 -15.16
CA VAL A 435 9.09 3.17 -15.94
C VAL A 435 9.11 2.87 -17.43
N VAL A 436 9.84 1.83 -17.83
CA VAL A 436 10.10 1.53 -19.25
C VAL A 436 8.93 0.77 -19.88
N ALA A 437 8.29 -0.15 -19.14
CA ALA A 437 7.21 -1.00 -19.67
C ALA A 437 6.03 -0.24 -20.29
N PRO A 438 5.39 0.74 -19.60
CA PRO A 438 4.25 1.47 -20.18
C PRO A 438 4.66 2.32 -21.38
N ILE A 439 5.89 2.85 -21.42
CA ILE A 439 6.40 3.64 -22.55
C ILE A 439 6.54 2.76 -23.79
N ILE A 440 7.18 1.59 -23.66
CA ILE A 440 7.34 0.65 -24.78
C ILE A 440 5.96 0.21 -25.26
N VAL A 441 5.11 -0.28 -24.36
CA VAL A 441 3.78 -0.77 -24.74
C VAL A 441 2.93 0.32 -25.37
N GLY A 442 2.97 1.54 -24.84
CA GLY A 442 2.18 2.65 -25.36
C GLY A 442 2.67 3.20 -26.70
N VAL A 443 3.97 3.25 -26.94
CA VAL A 443 4.53 3.65 -28.25
C VAL A 443 4.17 2.64 -29.33
N PHE A 444 4.24 1.34 -29.02
CA PHE A 444 3.99 0.30 -30.01
C PHE A 444 2.51 -0.03 -30.18
N LEU A 445 1.75 -0.22 -29.10
CA LEU A 445 0.39 -0.77 -29.09
C LEU A 445 -0.69 0.25 -28.67
N GLY A 446 -0.29 1.45 -28.25
CA GLY A 446 -1.21 2.53 -27.93
C GLY A 446 -1.82 2.49 -26.53
N TRP A 447 -2.68 3.49 -26.28
CA TRP A 447 -3.22 3.77 -24.96
C TRP A 447 -4.11 2.65 -24.41
N ALA A 448 -4.83 1.93 -25.28
CA ALA A 448 -5.70 0.83 -24.87
C ALA A 448 -4.90 -0.33 -24.26
N ALA A 449 -3.80 -0.71 -24.92
CA ALA A 449 -2.86 -1.70 -24.40
C ALA A 449 -2.21 -1.25 -23.07
N VAL A 450 -1.86 0.04 -22.93
CA VAL A 450 -1.32 0.59 -21.67
C VAL A 450 -2.36 0.54 -20.55
N GLY A 451 -3.60 0.93 -20.84
CA GLY A 451 -4.70 0.82 -19.88
C GLY A 451 -4.90 -0.62 -19.42
N ALA A 452 -4.88 -1.58 -20.35
CA ALA A 452 -4.98 -2.99 -20.04
C ALA A 452 -3.77 -3.53 -19.26
N LEU A 453 -2.56 -3.03 -19.56
CA LEU A 453 -1.33 -3.35 -18.84
C LEU A 453 -1.41 -2.93 -17.38
N VAL A 454 -1.90 -1.72 -17.10
CA VAL A 454 -2.14 -1.24 -15.74
C VAL A 454 -3.10 -2.18 -15.01
N VAL A 455 -4.23 -2.53 -15.62
CA VAL A 455 -5.22 -3.43 -15.01
C VAL A 455 -4.62 -4.82 -14.74
N GLY A 456 -3.89 -5.40 -15.71
CA GLY A 456 -3.24 -6.70 -15.55
C GLY A 456 -2.19 -6.71 -14.43
N ALA A 457 -1.39 -5.65 -14.34
CA ALA A 457 -0.42 -5.47 -13.25
C ALA A 457 -1.13 -5.42 -11.89
N THR A 458 -2.24 -4.69 -11.79
CA THR A 458 -3.03 -4.58 -10.55
C THR A 458 -3.62 -5.92 -10.12
N LEU A 459 -4.23 -6.67 -11.04
CA LEU A 459 -4.89 -7.94 -10.76
C LEU A 459 -3.91 -9.01 -10.24
N SER A 460 -2.66 -8.98 -10.68
CA SER A 460 -1.63 -9.91 -10.24
C SER A 460 -0.85 -9.41 -9.01
N ALA A 461 -0.55 -8.11 -8.94
CA ALA A 461 0.25 -7.55 -7.86
C ALA A 461 -0.47 -7.54 -6.50
N ILE A 462 -1.77 -7.24 -6.45
CA ILE A 462 -2.51 -7.21 -5.17
C ILE A 462 -2.43 -8.55 -4.43
N PRO A 463 -2.87 -9.68 -5.01
CA PRO A 463 -2.79 -10.97 -4.31
C PRO A 463 -1.34 -11.40 -4.06
N LEU A 464 -0.42 -11.13 -5.00
CA LEU A 464 1.00 -11.48 -4.84
C LEU A 464 1.65 -10.72 -3.68
N ALA A 465 1.36 -9.43 -3.54
CA ALA A 465 1.90 -8.62 -2.47
C ALA A 465 1.35 -9.02 -1.11
N ILE A 466 0.03 -9.23 -0.99
CA ILE A 466 -0.58 -9.73 0.25
C ILE A 466 0.03 -11.06 0.65
N MET A 467 0.19 -11.98 -0.31
CA MET A 467 0.84 -13.27 -0.08
C MET A 467 2.26 -13.10 0.49
N MET A 468 3.07 -12.23 -0.11
CA MET A 468 4.44 -11.98 0.32
C MET A 468 4.51 -11.32 1.71
N MET A 469 3.78 -10.23 1.91
CA MET A 469 3.85 -9.47 3.16
C MET A 469 3.27 -10.23 4.34
N TRP A 470 2.07 -10.79 4.20
CA TRP A 470 1.41 -11.47 5.31
C TRP A 470 1.95 -12.88 5.51
N GLY A 471 2.37 -13.57 4.44
CA GLY A 471 3.08 -14.84 4.55
C GLY A 471 4.42 -14.68 5.28
N GLY A 472 5.20 -13.66 4.91
CA GLY A 472 6.46 -13.33 5.60
C GLY A 472 6.24 -12.91 7.05
N ALA A 473 5.30 -12.00 7.31
CA ALA A 473 4.98 -11.57 8.67
C ALA A 473 4.46 -12.71 9.56
N ALA A 474 3.69 -13.65 9.02
CA ALA A 474 3.23 -14.82 9.78
C ALA A 474 4.37 -15.78 10.12
N MET A 475 5.41 -15.89 9.27
CA MET A 475 6.61 -16.67 9.55
C MET A 475 7.48 -16.00 10.63
N ASP A 476 7.63 -14.68 10.58
CA ASP A 476 8.33 -13.89 11.61
C ASP A 476 7.64 -13.99 12.98
N ASN A 477 6.33 -13.77 13.02
CA ASN A 477 5.59 -13.89 14.27
C ASN A 477 5.53 -15.33 14.79
N ALA A 478 5.70 -16.35 13.93
CA ALA A 478 5.88 -17.72 14.38
C ALA A 478 7.24 -17.94 15.06
N LYS A 479 8.31 -17.28 14.58
CA LYS A 479 9.62 -17.22 15.27
C LYS A 479 9.46 -16.55 16.63
N LYS A 480 8.91 -15.33 16.68
CA LYS A 480 8.71 -14.58 17.95
C LYS A 480 7.81 -15.34 18.93
N TYR A 481 6.79 -16.06 18.45
CA TYR A 481 5.95 -16.92 19.30
C TYR A 481 6.76 -17.99 20.06
N ILE A 482 7.73 -18.62 19.40
CA ILE A 482 8.64 -19.58 20.04
C ILE A 482 9.63 -18.86 20.97
N GLU A 483 10.13 -17.70 20.57
CA GLU A 483 11.08 -16.91 21.38
C GLU A 483 10.49 -16.46 22.73
N LEU A 484 9.18 -16.23 22.79
CA LEU A 484 8.41 -15.97 24.02
C LEU A 484 8.25 -17.20 24.95
N GLY A 485 8.90 -18.33 24.62
CA GLY A 485 8.96 -19.52 25.46
C GLY A 485 7.97 -20.62 25.08
N HIS A 486 7.15 -20.42 24.04
CA HIS A 486 6.30 -21.50 23.53
C HIS A 486 7.13 -22.54 22.77
N LEU A 487 6.66 -23.79 22.76
CA LEU A 487 7.25 -24.90 21.98
C LEU A 487 8.75 -25.14 22.23
N GLY A 488 9.27 -24.77 23.40
CA GLY A 488 10.64 -25.04 23.84
C GLY A 488 11.57 -23.83 23.89
N GLY A 489 11.20 -22.69 23.31
CA GLY A 489 11.99 -21.46 23.41
C GLY A 489 13.16 -21.34 22.43
N LYS A 490 13.95 -20.27 22.63
CA LYS A 490 15.18 -19.97 21.88
C LYS A 490 16.17 -21.14 21.91
N ASN A 491 16.97 -21.29 20.85
CA ASN A 491 18.01 -22.32 20.69
C ASN A 491 17.52 -23.78 20.57
N THR A 492 16.24 -23.99 20.26
CA THR A 492 15.68 -25.31 19.92
C THR A 492 15.73 -25.56 18.41
N GLU A 493 15.60 -26.82 17.98
CA GLU A 493 15.47 -27.14 16.54
C GLU A 493 14.24 -26.49 15.92
N THR A 494 13.14 -26.40 16.68
CA THR A 494 11.92 -25.69 16.28
C THR A 494 12.20 -24.19 16.05
N HIS A 495 12.93 -23.55 16.97
CA HIS A 495 13.34 -22.15 16.84
C HIS A 495 14.22 -21.94 15.60
N ALA A 496 15.22 -22.80 15.40
CA ALA A 496 16.07 -22.76 14.21
C ALA A 496 15.25 -22.90 12.91
N ALA A 497 14.23 -23.77 12.88
CA ALA A 497 13.34 -23.91 11.74
C ALA A 497 12.51 -22.64 11.46
N THR A 498 12.01 -21.98 12.50
CA THR A 498 11.31 -20.69 12.34
C THR A 498 12.22 -19.56 11.91
N VAL A 499 13.48 -19.53 12.34
CA VAL A 499 14.48 -18.56 11.86
C VAL A 499 14.74 -18.73 10.35
N VAL A 500 14.75 -19.97 9.84
CA VAL A 500 14.81 -20.21 8.38
C VAL A 500 13.56 -19.70 7.68
N GLY A 501 12.37 -19.93 8.25
CA GLY A 501 11.12 -19.41 7.68
C GLY A 501 11.09 -17.88 7.62
N ASP A 502 11.52 -17.22 8.69
CA ASP A 502 11.61 -15.76 8.79
C ASP A 502 12.58 -15.19 7.75
N THR A 503 13.80 -15.73 7.66
CA THR A 503 14.81 -15.30 6.67
C THR A 503 14.41 -15.53 5.21
N VAL A 504 13.49 -16.46 4.93
CA VAL A 504 12.83 -16.58 3.62
C VAL A 504 11.76 -15.50 3.44
N GLY A 505 11.07 -15.14 4.51
CA GLY A 505 10.04 -14.12 4.58
C GLY A 505 10.55 -12.67 4.51
N ASP A 506 11.78 -12.37 4.95
CA ASP A 506 12.37 -11.02 4.93
C ASP A 506 12.34 -10.36 3.54
N PRO A 507 12.91 -10.97 2.47
CA PRO A 507 12.84 -10.37 1.13
C PRO A 507 11.41 -10.29 0.60
N TRP A 508 10.47 -11.08 1.13
CA TRP A 508 9.06 -11.01 0.76
C TRP A 508 8.37 -9.82 1.43
N LYS A 509 8.52 -9.68 2.75
CA LYS A 509 7.76 -8.72 3.55
C LYS A 509 8.38 -7.33 3.61
N ASP A 510 9.68 -7.21 3.34
CA ASP A 510 10.41 -5.93 3.49
C ASP A 510 10.99 -5.40 2.17
N THR A 511 11.04 -6.23 1.11
CA THR A 511 11.53 -5.78 -0.21
C THR A 511 10.48 -5.94 -1.30
N ALA A 512 10.15 -7.17 -1.70
CA ALA A 512 9.34 -7.40 -2.89
C ALA A 512 7.86 -7.05 -2.68
N GLY A 513 7.24 -7.60 -1.64
CA GLY A 513 5.83 -7.39 -1.31
C GLY A 513 5.44 -5.92 -1.18
N PRO A 514 6.06 -5.13 -0.28
CA PRO A 514 5.71 -3.71 -0.14
C PRO A 514 6.13 -2.88 -1.36
N SER A 515 7.07 -3.32 -2.20
CA SER A 515 7.38 -2.56 -3.41
C SER A 515 6.35 -2.75 -4.53
N LEU A 516 5.48 -3.76 -4.44
CA LEU A 516 4.50 -4.05 -5.48
C LEU A 516 3.38 -3.01 -5.57
N HIS A 517 2.91 -2.41 -4.47
CA HIS A 517 1.93 -1.32 -4.63
C HIS A 517 2.58 -0.08 -5.25
N ILE A 518 3.85 0.20 -4.96
CA ILE A 518 4.60 1.29 -5.60
C ILE A 518 4.72 1.00 -7.10
N LEU A 519 5.05 -0.24 -7.48
CA LEU A 519 5.11 -0.65 -8.89
C LEU A 519 3.81 -0.32 -9.61
N ILE A 520 2.65 -0.68 -9.04
CA ILE A 520 1.33 -0.43 -9.66
C ILE A 520 1.06 1.08 -9.78
N LYS A 521 1.32 1.85 -8.72
CA LYS A 521 1.03 3.29 -8.69
C LYS A 521 1.94 4.07 -9.61
N LEU A 522 3.23 3.76 -9.63
CA LEU A 522 4.19 4.34 -10.56
C LEU A 522 3.82 4.02 -12.01
N LEU A 523 3.41 2.77 -12.29
CA LEU A 523 2.91 2.38 -13.61
C LEU A 523 1.75 3.25 -14.06
N ASN A 524 0.78 3.48 -13.17
CA ASN A 524 -0.36 4.35 -13.42
C ASN A 524 0.06 5.80 -13.68
N THR A 525 0.92 6.37 -12.82
CA THR A 525 1.38 7.75 -12.91
C THR A 525 2.17 8.00 -14.20
N ILE A 526 3.09 7.10 -14.56
CA ILE A 526 3.80 7.17 -15.84
C ILE A 526 2.81 7.05 -17.00
N SER A 527 1.84 6.14 -16.90
CA SER A 527 0.82 5.98 -17.95
C SER A 527 0.00 7.26 -18.16
N LEU A 528 -0.39 7.94 -17.09
CA LEU A 528 -1.11 9.22 -17.12
C LEU A 528 -0.31 10.34 -17.78
N VAL A 529 0.97 10.50 -17.40
CA VAL A 529 1.82 11.59 -17.90
C VAL A 529 2.07 11.46 -19.41
N PHE A 530 2.24 10.23 -19.90
CA PHE A 530 2.63 9.98 -21.29
C PHE A 530 1.46 9.68 -22.24
N ILE A 531 0.20 9.91 -21.83
CA ILE A 531 -0.99 9.78 -22.70
C ILE A 531 -0.79 10.44 -24.08
N PRO A 532 -0.27 11.69 -24.20
CA PRO A 532 -0.11 12.32 -25.51
C PRO A 532 0.75 11.51 -26.49
N ILE A 533 1.76 10.77 -25.99
CA ILE A 533 2.60 9.89 -26.81
C ILE A 533 1.82 8.65 -27.24
N PHE A 534 1.04 8.06 -26.34
CA PHE A 534 0.30 6.82 -26.60
C PHE A 534 -0.86 7.00 -27.59
N LEU A 535 -1.35 8.23 -27.75
CA LEU A 535 -2.30 8.60 -28.79
C LEU A 535 -1.67 8.63 -30.20
N THR A 536 -0.35 8.57 -30.30
CA THR A 536 0.43 8.59 -31.56
C THR A 536 1.11 7.25 -31.87
N ALA A 537 0.53 6.14 -31.38
CA ALA A 537 1.13 4.81 -31.45
C ALA A 537 1.46 4.33 -32.88
N ILE A 538 2.52 3.50 -32.97
CA ILE A 538 3.04 2.97 -34.23
C ILE A 538 2.12 1.90 -34.82
N VAL A 539 1.60 0.98 -33.99
CA VAL A 539 0.63 -0.04 -34.40
C VAL A 539 -0.75 0.39 -33.92
N VAL A 540 -1.67 0.61 -34.86
CA VAL A 540 -3.07 0.94 -34.58
C VAL A 540 -3.92 -0.24 -35.02
N PHE A 541 -4.55 -0.91 -34.07
CA PHE A 541 -5.59 -1.90 -34.37
C PHE A 541 -6.90 -1.15 -34.64
N HIS A 542 -7.48 -1.36 -35.82
CA HIS A 542 -8.74 -0.75 -36.24
C HIS A 542 -9.96 -1.62 -35.92
#